data_AF-A0A1G0ZG06-F1
#
_entry.id   AF-A0A1G0ZG06-F1
#
_cell.length_a   1.000
_cell.length_b   1.000
_cell.length_c   1.000
_cell.angle_alpha   90.00
_cell.angle_beta   90.00
_cell.angle_gamma   90.00
#
_symmetry.space_group_name_H-M   'P 1'
#
loop_
_entity.id
_entity.type
_entity.pdbx_description
1 polymer ?
#
loop_
_entity_poly.entity_id
_entity_poly.type
_entity_poly.pdbx_seq_one_letter_code
_entity_poly.pdbx_strand_id
1 'polypeptide(L)'
;MLKNIHRYLLMLISFCVLFFAAGCDRENNHLTIDDLIKHFEKSGLKIESVSPLRADTIKAENAAAIRISGREIGVYKYDVNIAKEKVKIEKIQENGHVYIIGLKYPVIVNGSFILMDYERNPSKDKIVEAFESFE
;
A
#
# COMPACT_ATOMS: atom_id res chain seq x y z
N MET A 1 25.50 -15.77 41.49
CA MET A 1 25.70 -14.98 40.24
C MET A 1 24.74 -15.36 39.10
N LEU A 2 24.41 -16.64 38.88
CA LEU A 2 23.51 -17.08 37.78
C LEU A 2 22.08 -16.46 37.80
N LYS A 3 21.50 -16.23 38.98
CA LYS A 3 20.15 -15.64 39.16
C LYS A 3 20.04 -14.19 38.67
N ASN A 4 21.14 -13.43 38.72
CA ASN A 4 21.15 -12.03 38.29
C ASN A 4 21.27 -11.94 36.77
N ILE A 5 22.05 -12.84 36.15
CA ILE A 5 22.16 -12.94 34.69
C ILE A 5 20.80 -13.25 34.06
N HIS A 6 20.00 -14.12 34.67
CA HIS A 6 18.65 -14.43 34.19
C HIS A 6 17.69 -13.23 34.29
N ARG A 7 17.79 -12.41 35.36
CA ARG A 7 17.02 -11.16 35.51
C ARG A 7 17.41 -10.09 34.48
N TYR A 8 18.70 -9.96 34.17
CA TYR A 8 19.16 -9.03 33.14
C TYR A 8 18.80 -9.50 31.72
N LEU A 9 18.84 -10.81 31.46
CA LEU A 9 18.41 -11.41 30.19
C LEU A 9 16.91 -11.20 29.93
N LEU A 10 16.06 -11.39 30.95
CA LEU A 10 14.61 -11.12 30.88
C LEU A 10 14.31 -9.62 30.70
N MET A 11 15.07 -8.72 31.32
CA MET A 11 14.93 -7.27 31.09
C MET A 11 15.35 -6.85 29.66
N LEU A 12 16.42 -7.44 29.11
CA LEU A 12 16.88 -7.18 27.75
C LEU A 12 15.88 -7.64 26.68
N ILE A 13 15.24 -8.80 26.89
CA ILE A 13 14.20 -9.30 26.00
C ILE A 13 12.95 -8.39 26.03
N SER A 14 12.57 -7.89 27.21
CA SER A 14 11.43 -6.96 27.36
C SER A 14 11.67 -5.61 26.64
N PHE A 15 12.92 -5.11 26.63
CA PHE A 15 13.25 -3.85 25.95
C PHE A 15 13.30 -3.98 24.40
N CYS A 16 13.66 -5.17 23.87
CA CYS A 16 13.67 -5.40 22.42
C CYS A 16 12.27 -5.57 21.81
N VAL A 17 11.26 -5.98 22.58
CA VAL A 17 9.89 -6.17 22.06
C VAL A 17 9.18 -4.83 21.83
N LEU A 18 9.58 -3.75 22.51
CA LEU A 18 8.97 -2.42 22.39
C LEU A 18 9.39 -1.65 21.13
N PHE A 19 10.43 -2.07 20.40
CA PHE A 19 10.92 -1.37 19.20
C PHE A 19 10.27 -1.82 17.88
N PHE A 20 9.52 -2.94 17.86
CA PHE A 20 8.89 -3.45 16.64
C PHE A 20 7.40 -3.06 16.49
N ALA A 21 6.85 -2.28 17.43
CA ALA A 21 5.46 -1.83 17.39
C ALA A 21 5.30 -0.35 16.97
N ALA A 22 6.32 0.25 16.35
CA ALA A 22 6.09 1.43 15.52
C ALA A 22 5.43 0.93 14.23
N GLY A 23 4.11 0.73 14.28
CA GLY A 23 3.33 0.67 13.05
C GLY A 23 3.62 1.97 12.31
N CYS A 24 4.42 1.89 11.23
CA CYS A 24 4.63 3.01 10.34
C CYS A 24 3.27 3.34 9.73
N ASP A 25 2.51 4.21 10.37
CA ASP A 25 1.41 4.92 9.75
C ASP A 25 2.06 5.74 8.64
N ARG A 26 2.01 5.22 7.41
CA ARG A 26 2.55 5.88 6.22
C ARG A 26 1.72 7.14 5.99
N GLU A 27 2.33 8.31 6.18
CA GLU A 27 1.62 9.60 6.17
C GLU A 27 1.38 10.16 4.76
N ASN A 28 0.79 9.36 3.85
CA ASN A 28 0.57 9.76 2.46
C ASN A 28 -0.88 10.17 2.14
N ASN A 29 -1.77 10.30 3.15
CA ASN A 29 -3.19 10.60 2.93
C ASN A 29 -3.45 11.95 2.24
N HIS A 30 -2.53 12.89 2.44
CA HIS A 30 -2.58 14.22 1.85
C HIS A 30 -2.22 14.24 0.35
N LEU A 31 -1.62 13.16 -0.16
CA LEU A 31 -1.21 13.04 -1.56
C LEU A 31 -2.33 12.57 -2.47
N THR A 32 -2.22 12.89 -3.76
CA THR A 32 -3.19 12.51 -4.79
C THR A 32 -2.68 11.37 -5.66
N ILE A 33 -3.56 10.79 -6.49
CA ILE A 33 -3.15 9.83 -7.53
C ILE A 33 -2.21 10.50 -8.55
N ASP A 34 -2.38 11.80 -8.83
CA ASP A 34 -1.47 12.53 -9.72
C ASP A 34 -0.06 12.64 -9.12
N ASP A 35 0.05 12.76 -7.79
CA ASP A 35 1.34 12.77 -7.11
C ASP A 35 2.02 11.39 -7.17
N LEU A 36 1.24 10.31 -7.04
CA LEU A 36 1.74 8.95 -7.27
C LEU A 36 2.21 8.75 -8.72
N ILE A 37 1.46 9.26 -9.71
CA ILE A 37 1.86 9.20 -11.12
C ILE A 37 3.18 9.93 -11.34
N LYS A 38 3.33 11.15 -10.81
CA LYS A 38 4.61 11.89 -10.86
C LYS A 38 5.74 11.13 -10.17
N HIS A 39 5.44 10.45 -9.06
CA HIS A 39 6.42 9.60 -8.36
C HIS A 39 6.87 8.44 -9.25
N PHE A 40 5.94 7.73 -9.89
CA PHE A 40 6.26 6.68 -10.87
C PHE A 40 7.16 7.19 -12.00
N GLU A 41 6.86 8.36 -12.56
CA GLU A 41 7.70 8.99 -13.59
C GLU A 41 9.11 9.31 -13.07
N LYS A 42 9.23 9.87 -11.86
CA LYS A 42 10.52 10.14 -11.21
C LYS A 42 11.32 8.87 -10.91
N SER A 43 10.64 7.77 -10.59
CA SER A 43 11.25 6.44 -10.46
C SER A 43 11.66 5.86 -11.82
N GLY A 44 11.34 6.52 -12.94
CA GLY A 44 11.71 6.13 -14.29
C GLY A 44 10.77 5.11 -14.92
N LEU A 45 9.50 5.07 -14.50
CA LEU A 45 8.44 4.36 -15.21
C LEU A 45 7.88 5.29 -16.29
N LYS A 46 7.65 4.75 -17.49
CA LYS A 46 7.00 5.50 -18.57
C LYS A 46 5.48 5.32 -18.47
N ILE A 47 4.78 6.41 -18.19
CA ILE A 47 3.31 6.44 -18.19
C ILE A 47 2.83 6.60 -19.63
N GLU A 48 2.10 5.62 -20.13
CA GLU A 48 1.58 5.62 -21.51
C GLU A 48 0.20 6.29 -21.60
N SER A 49 -0.64 6.07 -20.59
CA SER A 49 -1.96 6.70 -20.47
C SER A 49 -2.51 6.57 -19.06
N VAL A 50 -3.43 7.46 -18.70
CA VAL A 50 -4.19 7.43 -17.45
C VAL A 50 -5.67 7.50 -17.81
N SER A 51 -6.47 6.62 -17.22
CA SER A 51 -7.92 6.55 -17.44
C SER A 51 -8.67 6.45 -16.11
N PRO A 52 -9.89 7.00 -16.01
CA PRO A 52 -10.67 6.92 -14.78
C PRO A 52 -11.06 5.46 -14.47
N LEU A 53 -11.04 5.08 -13.20
CA LEU A 53 -11.61 3.83 -12.71
C LEU A 53 -12.78 4.09 -11.76
N ARG A 54 -13.67 3.10 -11.67
CA ARG A 54 -14.79 3.12 -10.72
C ARG A 54 -14.32 2.85 -9.30
N ALA A 55 -14.04 3.92 -8.54
CA ALA A 55 -13.66 3.86 -7.13
C ALA A 55 -14.75 3.20 -6.25
N ASP A 56 -16.01 3.38 -6.62
CA ASP A 56 -17.18 2.86 -5.89
C ASP A 56 -17.25 1.32 -5.86
N THR A 57 -16.56 0.65 -6.78
CA THR A 57 -16.44 -0.82 -6.87
C THR A 57 -15.85 -1.41 -5.59
N ILE A 58 -14.86 -0.72 -5.00
CA ILE A 58 -14.26 -1.12 -3.72
C ILE A 58 -14.48 -0.08 -2.62
N LYS A 59 -15.35 0.92 -2.84
CA LYS A 59 -15.65 2.01 -1.88
C LYS A 59 -14.40 2.81 -1.48
N ALA A 60 -13.58 3.12 -2.47
CA ALA A 60 -12.47 4.06 -2.37
C ALA A 60 -12.96 5.50 -2.65
N GLU A 61 -12.20 6.50 -2.20
CA GLU A 61 -12.41 7.93 -2.48
C GLU A 61 -12.18 8.24 -3.96
N ASN A 62 -11.09 7.73 -4.53
CA ASN A 62 -10.69 7.98 -5.92
C ASN A 62 -10.00 6.76 -6.54
N ALA A 63 -9.96 6.66 -7.87
CA ALA A 63 -9.29 5.57 -8.57
C ALA A 63 -8.88 5.93 -10.01
N ALA A 64 -7.77 5.36 -10.47
CA ALA A 64 -7.30 5.48 -11.85
C ALA A 64 -6.65 4.19 -12.36
N ALA A 65 -6.81 3.93 -13.66
CA ALA A 65 -6.04 2.94 -14.40
C ALA A 65 -4.84 3.66 -15.03
N ILE A 66 -3.65 3.13 -14.78
CA ILE A 66 -2.40 3.69 -15.29
C ILE A 66 -1.78 2.65 -16.22
N ARG A 67 -1.53 3.01 -17.47
CA ARG A 67 -0.89 2.12 -18.43
C ARG A 67 0.63 2.30 -18.40
N ILE A 68 1.34 1.21 -18.09
CA ILE A 68 2.80 1.15 -18.02
C ILE A 68 3.23 -0.13 -18.73
N SER A 69 4.19 -0.03 -19.66
CA SER A 69 4.73 -1.19 -20.38
C SER A 69 3.64 -2.03 -21.07
N GLY A 70 2.71 -1.35 -21.75
CA GLY A 70 1.60 -1.95 -22.49
C GLY A 70 0.50 -2.62 -21.66
N ARG A 71 0.53 -2.51 -20.32
CA ARG A 71 -0.50 -3.07 -19.42
C ARG A 71 -1.02 -2.03 -18.43
N GLU A 72 -2.29 -2.15 -18.10
CA GLU A 72 -2.92 -1.31 -17.08
C GLU A 72 -2.69 -1.89 -15.69
N ILE A 73 -2.45 -1.00 -14.73
CA ILE A 73 -2.53 -1.26 -13.30
C ILE A 73 -3.64 -0.39 -12.71
N GLY A 74 -4.33 -0.89 -11.69
CA GLY A 74 -5.34 -0.13 -10.97
C GLY A 74 -4.76 0.49 -9.70
N VAL A 75 -4.98 1.79 -9.50
CA VAL A 75 -4.68 2.49 -8.24
C VAL A 75 -5.97 3.02 -7.64
N TYR A 76 -6.11 2.85 -6.33
CA TYR A 76 -7.24 3.34 -5.56
C TYR A 76 -6.73 4.13 -4.35
N LYS A 77 -7.34 5.28 -4.08
CA LYS A 77 -7.05 6.10 -2.89
C LYS A 77 -8.24 6.04 -1.93
N TYR A 78 -7.96 5.87 -0.65
CA TYR A 78 -8.91 6.01 0.45
C TYR A 78 -8.58 7.27 1.25
N ASP A 79 -9.57 7.84 1.92
CA ASP A 79 -9.33 8.88 2.93
C ASP A 79 -9.28 8.24 4.32
N VAL A 80 -8.07 8.05 4.86
CA VAL A 80 -7.91 7.41 6.18
C VAL A 80 -8.31 8.32 7.35
N ASN A 81 -8.63 9.59 7.11
CA ASN A 81 -9.28 10.44 8.12
C ASN A 81 -10.75 10.03 8.32
N ILE A 82 -11.36 9.33 7.36
CA ILE A 82 -12.70 8.75 7.48
C ILE A 82 -12.56 7.36 8.11
N ALA A 83 -12.99 7.23 9.36
CA ALA A 83 -12.84 5.99 10.15
C ALA A 83 -13.34 4.72 9.42
N LYS A 84 -14.43 4.81 8.65
CA LYS A 84 -14.96 3.69 7.87
C LYS A 84 -14.03 3.26 6.73
N GLU A 85 -13.37 4.21 6.08
CA GLU A 85 -12.40 3.95 5.01
C GLU A 85 -11.09 3.44 5.58
N LYS A 86 -10.61 4.01 6.70
CA LYS A 86 -9.46 3.50 7.45
C LYS A 86 -9.61 2.02 7.82
N VAL A 87 -10.71 1.67 8.50
CA VAL A 87 -10.99 0.26 8.85
C VAL A 87 -11.07 -0.63 7.62
N LYS A 88 -11.50 -0.09 6.47
CA LYS A 88 -11.60 -0.86 5.24
C LYS A 88 -10.24 -1.14 4.62
N ILE A 89 -9.37 -0.13 4.49
CA ILE A 89 -8.03 -0.31 3.92
C ILE A 89 -7.16 -1.19 4.83
N GLU A 90 -7.28 -1.06 6.16
CA GLU A 90 -6.63 -1.95 7.13
C GLU A 90 -7.04 -3.41 6.90
N LYS A 91 -8.33 -3.70 6.75
CA LYS A 91 -8.80 -5.05 6.42
C LYS A 91 -8.30 -5.55 5.07
N ILE A 92 -8.16 -4.66 4.07
CA ILE A 92 -7.62 -5.06 2.78
C ILE A 92 -6.13 -5.39 2.90
N GLN A 93 -5.39 -4.62 3.71
CA GLN A 93 -3.98 -4.88 4.02
C GLN A 93 -3.79 -6.23 4.73
N GLU A 94 -4.62 -6.53 5.74
CA GLU A 94 -4.61 -7.82 6.43
C GLU A 94 -4.90 -9.00 5.48
N ASN A 95 -5.83 -8.83 4.54
CA ASN A 95 -6.25 -9.88 3.61
C ASN A 95 -5.33 -10.02 2.38
N GLY A 96 -4.66 -8.94 1.96
CA GLY A 96 -3.85 -8.89 0.73
C GLY A 96 -4.65 -8.99 -0.57
N HIS A 97 -5.97 -8.81 -0.54
CA HIS A 97 -6.83 -8.89 -1.71
C HIS A 97 -8.16 -8.14 -1.56
N VAL A 98 -8.81 -7.87 -2.69
CA VAL A 98 -10.20 -7.39 -2.77
C VAL A 98 -11.04 -8.34 -3.62
N TYR A 99 -12.36 -8.33 -3.40
CA TYR A 99 -13.32 -9.04 -4.25
C TYR A 99 -14.10 -8.04 -5.11
N ILE A 100 -14.09 -8.25 -6.42
CA ILE A 100 -14.84 -7.47 -7.40
C ILE A 100 -15.67 -8.45 -8.22
N ILE A 101 -17.01 -8.35 -8.14
CA ILE A 101 -17.96 -9.24 -8.83
C ILE A 101 -17.64 -10.73 -8.57
N GLY A 102 -17.31 -11.05 -7.31
CA GLY A 102 -16.96 -12.41 -6.88
C GLY A 102 -15.57 -12.90 -7.29
N LEU A 103 -14.80 -12.13 -8.06
CA LEU A 103 -13.42 -12.45 -8.42
C LEU A 103 -12.45 -11.87 -7.41
N LYS A 104 -11.44 -12.67 -7.02
CA LYS A 104 -10.38 -12.28 -6.08
C LYS A 104 -9.26 -11.56 -6.85
N TYR A 105 -8.92 -10.35 -6.41
CA TYR A 105 -7.81 -9.57 -6.95
C TYR A 105 -6.76 -9.35 -5.86
N PRO A 106 -5.52 -9.82 -6.04
CA PRO A 106 -4.43 -9.51 -5.13
C PRO A 106 -4.07 -8.03 -5.21
N VAL A 107 -3.72 -7.46 -4.06
CA VAL A 107 -3.38 -6.04 -3.97
C VAL A 107 -2.19 -5.80 -3.05
N ILE A 108 -1.50 -4.68 -3.27
CA ILE A 108 -0.54 -4.11 -2.32
C ILE A 108 -1.17 -2.86 -1.73
N VAL A 109 -1.06 -2.70 -0.41
CA VAL A 109 -1.49 -1.49 0.30
C VAL A 109 -0.25 -0.69 0.68
N ASN A 110 -0.24 0.61 0.38
CA ASN A 110 0.77 1.54 0.87
C ASN A 110 0.08 2.81 1.41
N GLY A 111 -0.01 2.90 2.74
CA GLY A 111 -0.73 3.98 3.42
C GLY A 111 -2.18 4.05 2.95
N SER A 112 -2.53 5.16 2.32
CA SER A 112 -3.88 5.49 1.84
C SER A 112 -4.17 4.97 0.43
N PHE A 113 -3.21 4.25 -0.18
CA PHE A 113 -3.29 3.78 -1.57
C PHE A 113 -3.30 2.26 -1.66
N ILE A 114 -3.97 1.75 -2.70
CA ILE A 114 -3.98 0.35 -3.09
C ILE A 114 -3.53 0.22 -4.54
N LEU A 115 -2.64 -0.73 -4.82
CA LEU A 115 -2.21 -1.14 -6.14
C LEU A 115 -2.78 -2.52 -6.49
N MET A 116 -3.35 -2.65 -7.69
CA MET A 116 -4.00 -3.87 -8.19
C MET A 116 -3.59 -4.17 -9.64
N ASP A 117 -3.68 -5.44 -10.05
CA ASP A 117 -3.40 -5.96 -11.41
C ASP A 117 -1.97 -5.70 -11.92
N TYR A 118 -1.03 -5.44 -10.99
CA TYR A 118 0.38 -5.19 -11.28
C TYR A 118 1.17 -6.47 -11.61
N GLU A 119 0.69 -7.66 -11.20
CA GLU A 119 1.46 -8.90 -11.23
C GLU A 119 1.87 -9.36 -12.64
N ARG A 120 1.05 -9.02 -13.65
CA ARG A 120 1.29 -9.41 -15.05
C ARG A 120 2.02 -8.32 -15.84
N ASN A 121 2.34 -7.20 -15.21
CA ASN A 121 3.03 -6.09 -15.85
C ASN A 121 4.51 -6.44 -16.10
N PRO A 122 5.06 -6.22 -17.32
CA PRO A 122 6.49 -6.44 -17.59
C PRO A 122 7.44 -5.65 -16.68
N SER A 123 6.97 -4.54 -16.12
CA SER A 123 7.71 -3.68 -15.20
C SER A 123 7.27 -3.84 -13.74
N LYS A 124 6.65 -4.99 -13.38
CA LYS A 124 6.13 -5.30 -12.05
C LYS A 124 7.05 -4.85 -10.92
N ASP A 125 8.31 -5.31 -10.91
CA ASP A 125 9.20 -5.10 -9.76
C ASP A 125 9.46 -3.61 -9.54
N LYS A 126 9.67 -2.86 -10.62
CA LYS A 126 9.87 -1.41 -10.57
C LYS A 126 8.60 -0.64 -10.17
N ILE A 127 7.43 -1.12 -10.59
CA ILE A 127 6.13 -0.56 -10.17
C ILE A 127 5.94 -0.76 -8.68
N VAL A 128 6.23 -1.96 -8.17
CA VAL A 128 6.10 -2.30 -6.75
C VAL A 128 7.07 -1.45 -5.92
N GLU A 129 8.35 -1.39 -6.31
CA GLU A 129 9.36 -0.57 -5.64
C GLU A 129 8.97 0.92 -5.61
N ALA A 130 8.52 1.47 -6.74
CA ALA A 130 8.05 2.85 -6.79
C ALA A 130 6.79 3.05 -5.93
N PHE A 131 5.86 2.11 -5.95
CA PHE A 131 4.64 2.18 -5.17
C PHE A 131 4.93 2.12 -3.67
N GLU A 132 5.79 1.20 -3.22
CA GLU A 132 6.18 1.01 -1.83
C GLU A 132 7.13 2.10 -1.31
N SER A 133 7.68 2.96 -2.16
CA SER A 133 8.49 4.12 -1.74
C SER A 133 7.72 5.43 -1.74
N PHE A 134 6.42 5.39 -2.07
CA PHE A 134 5.57 6.57 -2.09
C PHE A 134 5.13 6.97 -0.68
N GLU A 135 5.50 8.17 -0.26
CA GLU A 135 5.20 8.78 1.05
C GLU A 135 4.89 10.26 0.90
#